data_AF-A0A8X6VDV5-F1
#
_entry.id   AF-A0A8X6VDV5-F1
#
_cell.length_a   1.000
_cell.length_b   1.000
_cell.length_c   1.000
_cell.angle_alpha   90.00
_cell.angle_beta   90.00
_cell.angle_gamma   90.00
#
_symmetry.space_group_name_H-M   'P 1'
#
loop_
_entity.id
_entity.type
_entity.pdbx_description
1 polymer ?
#
loop_
_entity_poly.entity_id
_entity_poly.type
_entity_poly.pdbx_seq_one_letter_code
_entity_poly.pdbx_strand_id
1 'polypeptide(L)'
;MSAEAKRTSKLIMLNVVDATFKAEFFQKFSSWNKLKRVVAYCLRFVKNCSLSACKRRKSFLTTAELSEAEKGIVRFIQRDHFSMEVSYLSAGKQLPSTNKLIPLTPFYDDSGIIRVGGRLKNSILADSQKHPILLPKTDHVVNLIISDYHLKLLHAGPQLLQAALREKFWILSARDSVRRVV
;
A
#
# COMPACT_ATOMS: atom_id res chain seq x y z
N MET A 1 9.04 11.77 -29.35
CA MET A 1 7.96 10.85 -28.90
C MET A 1 8.48 9.68 -28.04
N SER A 2 9.31 9.91 -27.02
CA SER A 2 10.00 8.80 -26.29
C SER A 2 9.87 8.83 -24.75
N ALA A 3 9.02 9.69 -24.19
CA ALA A 3 8.81 9.77 -22.75
C ALA A 3 7.66 8.87 -22.24
N GLU A 4 6.69 8.56 -23.10
CA GLU A 4 5.46 7.87 -22.72
C GLU A 4 5.63 6.36 -22.57
N ALA A 5 6.46 5.74 -23.44
CA ALA A 5 6.71 4.29 -23.44
C ALA A 5 7.51 3.78 -22.22
N LYS A 6 8.29 4.64 -21.55
CA LYS A 6 9.08 4.25 -20.36
C LYS A 6 8.26 4.24 -19.07
N ARG A 7 7.13 4.97 -19.03
CA ARG A 7 6.25 5.03 -17.86
C ARG A 7 5.35 3.81 -17.80
N THR A 8 4.94 3.30 -18.96
CA THR A 8 4.12 2.09 -19.13
C THR A 8 4.85 0.82 -18.70
N SER A 9 6.13 0.64 -19.06
CA SER A 9 6.89 -0.58 -18.72
C SER A 9 6.99 -0.87 -17.21
N LYS A 10 6.96 0.17 -16.37
CA LYS A 10 7.15 0.06 -14.92
C LYS A 10 5.90 -0.47 -14.19
N LEU A 11 4.71 -0.32 -14.79
CA LEU A 11 3.44 -0.78 -14.24
C LEU A 11 3.05 -2.18 -14.75
N ILE A 12 3.57 -2.59 -15.91
CA ILE A 12 3.09 -3.76 -16.66
C ILE A 12 3.32 -5.08 -15.90
N MET A 13 4.41 -5.27 -15.15
CA MET A 13 4.57 -6.52 -14.37
C MET A 13 3.57 -6.66 -13.21
N LEU A 14 3.06 -5.54 -12.66
CA LEU A 14 1.99 -5.58 -11.66
C LEU A 14 0.59 -5.73 -12.29
N ASN A 15 0.43 -5.49 -13.58
CA ASN A 15 -0.85 -5.64 -14.29
C ASN A 15 -0.96 -6.90 -15.18
N VAL A 16 0.14 -7.59 -15.51
CA VAL A 16 0.14 -8.69 -16.53
C VAL A 16 0.20 -10.12 -15.96
N VAL A 17 0.35 -10.26 -14.65
CA VAL A 17 0.19 -11.57 -14.00
C VAL A 17 -1.21 -11.62 -13.39
N ASP A 18 -1.96 -12.68 -13.69
CA ASP A 18 -3.32 -12.94 -13.22
C ASP A 18 -3.50 -12.48 -11.76
N ALA A 19 -4.63 -11.82 -11.47
CA ALA A 19 -4.94 -11.33 -10.13
C ALA A 19 -4.87 -12.47 -9.10
N THR A 20 -5.27 -13.67 -9.52
CA THR A 20 -5.18 -14.92 -8.75
C THR A 20 -3.73 -15.27 -8.37
N PHE A 21 -2.80 -15.30 -9.33
CA PHE A 21 -1.40 -15.63 -9.08
C PHE A 21 -0.73 -14.66 -8.10
N LYS A 22 -1.09 -13.38 -8.17
CA LYS A 22 -0.53 -12.36 -7.27
C LYS A 22 -1.13 -12.41 -5.86
N ALA A 23 -2.43 -12.72 -5.74
CA ALA A 23 -3.05 -12.98 -4.45
C ALA A 23 -2.39 -14.20 -3.77
N GLU A 24 -2.19 -15.30 -4.50
CA GLU A 24 -1.47 -16.49 -4.03
C GLU A 24 -0.02 -16.19 -3.63
N PHE A 25 0.64 -15.27 -4.34
CA PHE A 25 2.01 -14.87 -4.00
C PHE A 25 2.10 -14.24 -2.61
N PHE A 26 1.19 -13.34 -2.24
CA PHE A 26 1.23 -12.71 -0.92
C PHE A 26 0.93 -13.68 0.24
N GLN A 27 0.09 -14.69 0.00
CA GLN A 27 -0.23 -15.72 1.00
C GLN A 27 0.99 -16.54 1.46
N LYS A 28 2.06 -16.60 0.65
CA LYS A 28 3.30 -17.33 0.97
C LYS A 28 4.15 -16.66 2.05
N PHE A 29 3.79 -15.44 2.46
CA PHE A 29 4.56 -14.66 3.43
C PHE A 29 3.84 -14.61 4.78
N SER A 30 4.59 -14.82 5.85
CA SER A 30 4.16 -14.63 7.24
C SER A 30 4.74 -13.36 7.89
N SER A 31 5.51 -12.57 7.13
CA SER A 31 6.17 -11.35 7.62
C SER A 31 6.05 -10.20 6.64
N TRP A 32 5.54 -9.07 7.12
CA TRP A 32 5.43 -7.83 6.35
C TRP A 32 6.79 -7.35 5.83
N ASN A 33 7.84 -7.39 6.65
CA ASN A 33 9.16 -6.96 6.23
C ASN A 33 9.78 -7.91 5.20
N LYS A 34 9.56 -9.22 5.32
CA LYS A 34 9.99 -10.19 4.30
C LYS A 34 9.30 -9.92 2.96
N LEU A 35 7.99 -9.74 2.97
CA LEU A 35 7.21 -9.42 1.77
C LEU A 35 7.73 -8.14 1.09
N LYS A 36 7.87 -7.03 1.83
CA LYS A 36 8.41 -5.76 1.31
C LYS A 36 9.80 -5.94 0.68
N ARG A 37 10.71 -6.67 1.34
CA ARG A 37 12.07 -6.89 0.83
C ARG A 37 12.05 -7.69 -0.47
N VAL A 38 11.27 -8.77 -0.54
CA VAL A 38 11.17 -9.59 -1.75
C VAL A 38 10.61 -8.76 -2.90
N VAL A 39 9.51 -8.03 -2.68
CA VAL A 39 8.95 -7.13 -3.70
C VAL A 39 9.96 -6.06 -4.13
N ALA A 40 10.72 -5.49 -3.19
CA ALA A 40 11.76 -4.51 -3.51
C ALA A 40 12.88 -5.09 -4.39
N TYR A 41 13.32 -6.33 -4.12
CA TYR A 41 14.29 -7.02 -4.98
C TYR A 41 13.72 -7.30 -6.37
N CYS A 42 12.46 -7.75 -6.48
CA CYS A 42 11.79 -7.95 -7.77
C CYS A 42 11.74 -6.64 -8.58
N LEU A 43 11.33 -5.52 -7.96
CA LEU A 43 11.30 -4.21 -8.61
C LEU A 43 12.70 -3.74 -9.05
N ARG A 44 13.72 -3.96 -8.21
CA ARG A 44 15.12 -3.65 -8.55
C ARG A 44 15.60 -4.50 -9.72
N PHE A 45 15.29 -5.79 -9.74
CA PHE A 45 15.66 -6.69 -10.83
C PHE A 45 15.13 -6.18 -12.15
N VAL A 46 13.82 -5.88 -12.22
CA VAL A 46 13.18 -5.30 -13.41
C VAL A 46 13.87 -4.01 -13.84
N LYS A 47 14.18 -3.11 -12.89
CA LYS A 47 14.91 -1.87 -13.19
C LYS A 47 16.31 -2.14 -13.75
N ASN A 48 17.04 -3.11 -13.19
CA ASN A 48 18.38 -3.48 -13.62
C ASN A 48 18.40 -4.12 -15.01
N CYS A 49 17.34 -4.83 -15.42
CA CYS A 49 17.20 -5.37 -16.77
C CYS A 49 17.23 -4.27 -17.84
N SER A 50 16.78 -3.06 -17.51
CA SER A 50 16.79 -1.90 -18.42
C SER A 50 18.08 -1.09 -18.37
N LEU A 51 19.09 -1.52 -17.61
CA LEU A 51 20.34 -0.79 -17.37
C LEU A 51 21.56 -1.56 -17.87
N SER A 52 22.57 -0.82 -18.35
CA SER A 52 23.90 -1.37 -18.63
C SER A 52 24.51 -1.95 -17.35
N ALA A 53 25.36 -2.97 -17.49
CA ALA A 53 25.90 -3.72 -16.36
C ALA A 53 26.59 -2.83 -15.30
N CYS A 54 27.29 -1.78 -15.71
CA CYS A 54 27.96 -0.82 -14.82
C CYS A 54 27.00 0.08 -14.02
N LYS A 55 25.75 0.26 -14.48
CA LYS A 55 24.73 1.09 -13.82
C LYS A 55 23.78 0.28 -12.94
N ARG A 56 23.90 -1.05 -12.93
CA ARG A 56 23.04 -1.94 -12.14
C ARG A 56 23.34 -1.81 -10.66
N ARG A 57 22.28 -1.74 -9.84
CA ARG A 57 22.40 -1.74 -8.37
C ARG A 57 22.61 -3.16 -7.86
N LYS A 58 23.69 -3.38 -7.10
CA LYS A 58 24.04 -4.70 -6.53
C LYS A 58 24.16 -4.71 -4.99
N SER A 59 24.13 -3.54 -4.36
CA SER A 59 24.28 -3.37 -2.90
C SER A 59 23.02 -3.72 -2.11
N PHE A 60 22.98 -3.44 -0.81
CA PHE A 60 21.78 -3.63 0.03
C PHE A 60 20.58 -2.81 -0.45
N LEU A 61 19.37 -3.23 -0.05
CA LEU A 61 18.14 -2.48 -0.33
C LEU A 61 18.17 -1.12 0.38
N THR A 62 17.84 -0.08 -0.35
CA THR A 62 17.66 1.27 0.20
C THR A 62 16.28 1.41 0.84
N THR A 63 16.15 2.34 1.78
CA THR A 63 14.85 2.71 2.37
C THR A 63 13.85 3.20 1.30
N ALA A 64 14.34 3.89 0.27
CA ALA A 64 13.55 4.32 -0.88
C ALA A 64 12.96 3.14 -1.67
N GLU A 65 13.73 2.06 -1.87
CA GLU A 65 13.24 0.85 -2.54
C GLU A 65 12.23 0.08 -1.69
N LEU A 66 12.44 0.04 -0.37
CA LEU A 66 11.46 -0.55 0.56
C LEU A 66 10.16 0.26 0.59
N SER A 67 10.25 1.59 0.55
CA SER A 67 9.10 2.49 0.47
C SER A 67 8.33 2.32 -0.85
N GLU A 68 9.05 2.21 -1.97
CA GLU A 68 8.40 1.97 -3.27
C GLU A 68 7.75 0.58 -3.34
N ALA A 69 8.38 -0.44 -2.75
CA ALA A 69 7.78 -1.77 -2.64
C ALA A 69 6.51 -1.76 -1.80
N GLU A 70 6.54 -1.10 -0.64
CA GLU A 70 5.36 -0.91 0.20
C GLU A 70 4.22 -0.21 -0.57
N LYS A 71 4.51 0.90 -1.26
CA LYS A 71 3.53 1.58 -2.11
C LYS A 71 2.99 0.66 -3.20
N GLY A 72 3.85 -0.12 -3.84
CA GLY A 72 3.47 -1.11 -4.85
C GLY A 72 2.48 -2.16 -4.33
N ILE A 73 2.73 -2.69 -3.14
CA ILE A 73 1.85 -3.67 -2.48
C ILE A 73 0.51 -3.03 -2.11
N VAL A 74 0.53 -1.83 -1.53
CA VAL A 74 -0.71 -1.09 -1.19
C VAL A 74 -1.55 -0.82 -2.43
N ARG A 75 -0.93 -0.35 -3.53
CA ARG A 75 -1.64 -0.13 -4.80
C ARG A 75 -2.31 -1.39 -5.33
N PHE A 76 -1.69 -2.54 -5.14
CA PHE A 76 -2.27 -3.81 -5.52
C PHE A 76 -3.54 -4.10 -4.70
N ILE A 77 -3.43 -4.05 -3.38
CA ILE A 77 -4.57 -4.30 -2.46
C ILE A 77 -5.72 -3.35 -2.76
N GLN A 78 -5.43 -2.07 -3.02
CA GLN A 78 -6.46 -1.09 -3.33
C GLN A 78 -7.13 -1.35 -4.68
N ARG A 79 -6.41 -1.84 -5.69
CA ARG A 79 -7.04 -2.22 -6.96
C ARG A 79 -7.92 -3.45 -6.82
N ASP A 80 -7.54 -4.38 -5.95
CA ASP A 80 -8.28 -5.61 -5.69
C ASP A 80 -9.57 -5.34 -4.90
N HIS A 81 -9.49 -4.55 -3.83
CA HIS A 81 -10.63 -4.30 -2.93
C HIS A 81 -11.44 -3.04 -3.25
N PHE A 82 -10.86 -2.07 -3.95
CA PHE A 82 -11.46 -0.75 -4.21
C PHE A 82 -11.37 -0.38 -5.70
N SER A 83 -11.60 -1.35 -6.58
CA SER A 83 -11.43 -1.19 -8.04
C SER A 83 -12.25 -0.03 -8.61
N MET A 84 -13.50 0.14 -8.14
CA MET A 84 -14.37 1.26 -8.51
C MET A 84 -13.76 2.59 -8.06
N GLU A 85 -13.38 2.68 -6.79
CA GLU A 85 -12.87 3.92 -6.21
C GLU A 85 -11.55 4.33 -6.83
N VAL A 86 -10.66 3.37 -7.13
CA VAL A 86 -9.43 3.62 -7.88
C VAL A 86 -9.78 4.18 -9.26
N SER A 87 -10.73 3.60 -9.98
CA SER A 87 -11.15 4.07 -11.31
C SER A 87 -11.68 5.50 -11.29
N TYR A 88 -12.57 5.83 -10.35
CA TYR A 88 -13.15 7.16 -10.24
C TYR A 88 -12.14 8.21 -9.78
N LEU A 89 -11.43 7.94 -8.68
CA LEU A 89 -10.54 8.92 -8.06
C LEU A 89 -9.29 9.17 -8.91
N SER A 90 -8.77 8.14 -9.61
CA SER A 90 -7.64 8.34 -10.54
C SER A 90 -8.01 9.19 -11.76
N ALA A 91 -9.29 9.22 -12.14
CA ALA A 91 -9.83 10.10 -13.17
C ALA A 91 -10.24 11.49 -12.65
N GLY A 92 -9.98 11.80 -11.37
CA GLY A 92 -10.39 13.06 -10.74
C GLY A 92 -11.91 13.19 -10.56
N LYS A 93 -12.66 12.10 -10.66
CA LYS A 93 -14.12 12.09 -10.50
C LYS A 93 -14.50 11.87 -9.03
N GLN A 94 -15.65 12.41 -8.64
CA GLN A 94 -16.23 12.13 -7.32
C GLN A 94 -16.85 10.74 -7.29
N LEU A 95 -16.78 10.09 -6.13
CA LEU A 95 -17.42 8.78 -5.92
C LEU A 95 -18.96 8.91 -6.01
N PRO A 96 -19.67 7.86 -6.46
CA PRO A 96 -21.14 7.82 -6.41
C PRO A 96 -21.64 8.05 -4.98
N SER A 97 -22.75 8.78 -4.83
CA SER A 97 -23.34 9.15 -3.52
C SER A 97 -23.66 7.95 -2.61
N THR A 98 -23.85 6.76 -3.19
CA THR A 98 -24.11 5.50 -2.48
C THR A 98 -22.85 4.83 -1.93
N ASN A 99 -21.65 5.34 -2.26
CA ASN A 99 -20.39 4.74 -1.87
C ASN A 99 -20.11 4.95 -0.37
N LYS A 100 -19.84 3.85 0.33
CA LYS A 100 -19.60 3.82 1.79
C LYS A 100 -18.35 4.56 2.23
N LEU A 101 -17.43 4.86 1.32
CA LEU A 101 -16.18 5.56 1.61
C LEU A 101 -16.31 7.08 1.57
N ILE A 102 -17.40 7.66 1.06
CA ILE A 102 -17.61 9.12 1.01
C ILE A 102 -17.36 9.82 2.36
N PRO A 103 -17.82 9.30 3.52
CA PRO A 103 -17.58 9.95 4.81
C PRO A 103 -16.10 10.07 5.16
N LEU A 104 -15.23 9.28 4.55
CA LEU A 104 -13.77 9.34 4.72
C LEU A 104 -13.12 10.38 3.80
N THR A 105 -13.89 11.05 2.93
CA THR A 105 -13.38 12.01 1.93
C THR A 105 -12.15 11.47 1.18
N PRO A 106 -12.26 10.29 0.54
CA PRO A 106 -11.10 9.62 -0.05
C PRO A 106 -10.61 10.39 -1.26
N PHE A 107 -9.29 10.42 -1.45
CA PHE A 107 -8.65 11.04 -2.60
C PHE A 107 -7.48 10.19 -3.10
N TYR A 108 -7.14 10.35 -4.38
CA TYR A 108 -6.01 9.67 -5.01
C TYR A 108 -4.77 10.54 -4.91
N ASP A 109 -3.69 10.03 -4.29
CA ASP A 109 -2.44 10.77 -4.15
C ASP A 109 -1.53 10.63 -5.39
N ASP A 110 -0.48 11.45 -5.44
CA ASP A 110 0.51 11.44 -6.54
C ASP A 110 1.26 10.10 -6.68
N SER A 111 1.24 9.26 -5.64
CA SER A 111 1.85 7.93 -5.65
C SER A 111 0.90 6.83 -6.14
N GLY A 112 -0.32 7.21 -6.51
CA GLY A 112 -1.36 6.33 -7.02
C GLY A 112 -2.08 5.54 -5.94
N ILE A 113 -2.19 6.09 -4.73
CA ILE A 113 -2.77 5.44 -3.56
C ILE A 113 -3.98 6.24 -3.07
N ILE A 114 -5.06 5.55 -2.74
CA ILE A 114 -6.24 6.13 -2.07
C ILE A 114 -5.87 6.43 -0.61
N ARG A 115 -6.04 7.68 -0.21
CA ARG A 115 -5.86 8.16 1.16
C ARG A 115 -7.15 8.72 1.72
N VAL A 116 -7.23 8.74 3.05
CA VAL A 116 -8.35 9.35 3.78
C VAL A 116 -8.08 10.84 3.98
N GLY A 117 -9.07 11.68 3.66
CA GLY A 117 -9.03 13.11 3.89
C GLY A 117 -9.68 13.54 5.22
N GLY A 118 -10.04 14.82 5.29
CA GLY A 118 -11.00 15.31 6.27
C GLY A 118 -10.40 16.13 7.41
N ARG A 119 -10.85 15.86 8.64
CA ARG A 119 -10.76 16.75 9.80
C ARG A 119 -9.33 17.18 10.19
N LEU A 120 -8.33 16.35 9.89
CA LEU A 120 -6.93 16.60 10.29
C LEU A 120 -6.13 17.42 9.26
N LYS A 121 -6.74 17.83 8.15
CA LYS A 121 -6.04 18.55 7.06
C LYS A 121 -5.26 19.78 7.56
N ASN A 122 -5.83 20.54 8.50
CA ASN A 122 -5.23 21.78 9.03
C ASN A 122 -4.40 21.57 10.31
N SER A 123 -4.15 20.33 10.72
CA SER A 123 -3.35 20.05 11.92
C SER A 123 -1.84 20.27 11.67
N ILE A 124 -1.04 20.28 12.74
CA ILE A 124 0.45 20.29 12.65
C ILE A 124 1.06 18.90 12.47
N LEU A 125 0.23 17.87 12.30
CA LEU A 125 0.69 16.48 12.19
C LEU A 125 1.45 16.20 10.89
N ALA A 126 2.18 15.09 10.86
CA ALA A 126 2.82 14.60 9.65
C ALA A 126 1.76 14.24 8.59
N ASP A 127 2.11 14.40 7.32
CA ASP A 127 1.19 14.17 6.20
C ASP A 127 0.60 12.76 6.20
N SER A 128 1.39 11.74 6.55
CA SER A 128 0.91 10.36 6.67
C SER A 128 -0.17 10.16 7.74
N GLN A 129 -0.11 10.95 8.82
CA GLN A 129 -1.09 10.91 9.92
C GLN A 129 -2.34 11.71 9.56
N LYS A 130 -2.18 12.83 8.84
CA LYS A 130 -3.28 13.63 8.29
C LYS A 130 -4.06 12.85 7.25
N HIS A 131 -3.32 12.17 6.37
CA HIS A 131 -3.82 11.47 5.19
C HIS A 131 -3.38 10.00 5.18
N PRO A 132 -3.89 9.19 6.10
CA PRO A 132 -3.52 7.79 6.20
C PRO A 132 -4.01 6.99 5.00
N ILE A 133 -3.25 5.96 4.65
CA ILE A 133 -3.50 5.06 3.52
C ILE A 133 -4.73 4.21 3.80
N LEU A 134 -5.71 4.21 2.89
CA LEU A 134 -6.91 3.39 3.04
C LEU A 134 -6.59 1.92 2.79
N LEU A 135 -6.95 1.03 3.73
CA LEU A 135 -6.81 -0.42 3.61
C LEU A 135 -8.13 -1.13 3.88
N PRO A 136 -8.40 -2.26 3.21
CA PRO A 136 -9.60 -3.06 3.44
C PRO A 136 -9.62 -3.67 4.85
N LYS A 137 -10.82 -4.09 5.27
CA LYS A 137 -11.02 -4.76 6.58
C LYS A 137 -10.32 -6.12 6.63
N THR A 138 -10.35 -6.85 5.52
CA THR A 138 -9.93 -8.24 5.41
C THR A 138 -9.02 -8.41 4.22
N ASP A 139 -7.73 -8.61 4.49
CA ASP A 139 -6.74 -9.00 3.50
C ASP A 139 -5.55 -9.62 4.24
N HIS A 140 -4.88 -10.59 3.65
CA HIS A 140 -3.72 -11.23 4.30
C HIS A 140 -2.59 -10.24 4.56
N VAL A 141 -2.32 -9.33 3.64
CA VAL A 141 -1.28 -8.31 3.84
C VAL A 141 -1.67 -7.34 4.96
N VAL A 142 -2.96 -7.03 5.12
CA VAL A 142 -3.44 -6.23 6.27
C VAL A 142 -3.15 -6.96 7.58
N ASN A 143 -3.37 -8.28 7.64
CA ASN A 143 -2.99 -9.08 8.81
C ASN A 143 -1.48 -9.03 9.06
N LEU A 144 -0.66 -9.17 8.01
CA LEU A 144 0.80 -9.06 8.14
C LEU A 144 1.25 -7.69 8.68
N ILE A 145 0.60 -6.60 8.26
CA ILE A 145 0.88 -5.25 8.76
C ILE A 145 0.51 -5.15 10.24
N ILE A 146 -0.66 -5.64 10.63
CA ILE A 146 -1.11 -5.62 12.03
C ILE A 146 -0.14 -6.44 12.90
N SER A 147 0.24 -7.65 12.48
CA SER A 147 1.20 -8.50 13.19
C SER A 147 2.58 -7.84 13.31
N ASP A 148 3.06 -7.16 12.26
CA ASP A 148 4.34 -6.43 12.31
C ASP A 148 4.32 -5.29 13.33
N TYR A 149 3.23 -4.53 13.41
CA TYR A 149 3.08 -3.49 14.43
C TYR A 149 2.93 -4.09 15.84
N HIS A 150 2.17 -5.18 16.00
CA HIS A 150 2.01 -5.87 17.27
C HIS A 150 3.36 -6.33 17.83
N LEU A 151 4.21 -6.94 17.00
CA LEU A 151 5.57 -7.36 17.39
C LEU A 151 6.49 -6.17 17.68
N LYS A 152 6.45 -5.10 16.87
CA LYS A 152 7.27 -3.90 17.08
C LYS A 152 6.93 -3.15 18.37
N LEU A 153 5.67 -3.22 18.79
CA LEU A 153 5.18 -2.59 20.01
C LEU A 153 5.15 -3.57 21.19
N LEU A 154 5.96 -4.64 21.14
CA LEU A 154 6.14 -5.61 22.24
C LEU A 154 4.81 -6.21 22.73
N HIS A 155 3.99 -6.68 21.78
CA HIS A 155 2.68 -7.26 22.05
C HIS A 155 1.66 -6.29 22.65
N ALA A 156 1.76 -5.01 22.28
CA ALA A 156 0.82 -3.98 22.69
C ALA A 156 -0.66 -4.40 22.52
N GLY A 157 -1.47 -4.01 23.50
CA GLY A 157 -2.90 -4.25 23.49
C GLY A 157 -3.62 -3.54 22.32
N PRO A 158 -4.87 -3.93 22.02
CA PRO A 158 -5.58 -3.51 20.82
C PRO A 158 -5.73 -1.99 20.63
N GLN A 159 -5.93 -1.23 21.71
CA GLN A 159 -6.11 0.23 21.63
C GLN A 159 -4.82 0.93 21.18
N LEU A 160 -3.69 0.58 21.80
CA LEU A 160 -2.38 1.14 21.47
C LEU A 160 -1.99 0.76 20.04
N LEU A 161 -2.20 -0.49 19.67
CA LEU A 161 -1.93 -0.99 18.33
C LEU A 161 -2.77 -0.26 17.27
N GLN A 162 -4.07 -0.05 17.53
CA GLN A 162 -4.95 0.69 16.64
C GLN A 162 -4.49 2.15 16.48
N ALA A 163 -4.08 2.81 17.56
CA ALA A 163 -3.56 4.18 17.52
C ALA A 163 -2.27 4.28 16.68
N ALA A 164 -1.32 3.37 16.88
CA ALA A 164 -0.08 3.33 16.13
C ALA A 164 -0.29 3.02 14.63
N LEU A 165 -1.19 2.09 14.31
CA LEU A 165 -1.57 1.82 12.92
C LEU A 165 -2.18 3.06 12.25
N ARG A 166 -2.99 3.82 13.00
CA ARG A 166 -3.71 5.02 12.53
C ARG A 166 -2.77 6.11 12.02
N GLU A 167 -1.52 6.15 12.49
CA GLU A 167 -0.52 7.13 12.07
C GLU A 167 -0.13 7.01 10.59
N LYS A 168 -0.41 5.86 9.98
CA LYS A 168 -0.07 5.60 8.57
C LYS A 168 -1.19 4.96 7.78
N PHE A 169 -2.03 4.14 8.42
CA PHE A 169 -3.05 3.33 7.79
C PHE A 169 -4.44 3.60 8.37
N TRP A 170 -5.42 3.76 7.48
CA TRP A 170 -6.84 3.70 7.80
C TRP A 170 -7.37 2.33 7.39
N ILE A 171 -7.37 1.37 8.32
CA ILE A 171 -7.94 0.05 8.10
C ILE A 171 -9.46 0.14 8.35
N LEU A 172 -10.27 -0.27 7.37
CA LEU A 172 -11.72 -0.33 7.55
C LEU A 172 -12.08 -1.28 8.69
N SER A 173 -12.93 -0.83 9.62
CA SER A 173 -13.24 -1.57 10.85
C SER A 173 -11.98 -2.02 11.62
N ALA A 174 -10.98 -1.15 11.74
CA ALA A 174 -9.67 -1.45 12.36
C ALA A 174 -9.76 -2.22 13.68
N ARG A 175 -10.71 -1.87 14.56
CA ARG A 175 -10.92 -2.55 15.84
C ARG A 175 -11.16 -4.06 15.68
N ASP A 176 -12.00 -4.45 14.73
CA ASP A 176 -12.30 -5.85 14.45
C ASP A 176 -11.10 -6.56 13.83
N SER A 177 -10.42 -5.90 12.89
CA SER A 177 -9.25 -6.46 12.21
C SER A 177 -8.09 -6.67 13.18
N VAL A 178 -7.86 -5.74 14.11
CA VAL A 178 -6.85 -5.87 15.15
C VAL A 178 -7.17 -7.03 16.09
N ARG A 179 -8.41 -7.13 16.58
CA ARG A 179 -8.87 -8.24 17.45
C ARG A 179 -8.83 -9.62 16.79
N ARG A 180 -8.84 -9.69 15.46
CA ARG A 180 -8.70 -10.95 14.73
C ARG A 180 -7.26 -11.47 14.75
N VAL A 181 -6.29 -10.56 14.82
CA VAL A 181 -4.86 -10.88 14.68
C VAL A 181 -4.15 -11.01 16.03
N VAL A 182 -4.58 -10.23 17.03
CA VAL A 182 -4.04 -10.19 18.39
C VAL A 182 -4.93 -10.98 19.35
#